data_AF-A0A7G8HAL5-F1
#
_entry.id   AF-A0A7G8HAL5-F1
#
_cell.length_a   1.000
_cell.length_b   1.000
_cell.length_c   1.000
_cell.angle_alpha   90.00
_cell.angle_beta   90.00
_cell.angle_gamma   90.00
#
_symmetry.space_group_name_H-M   'P 1'
#
loop_
_entity.id
_entity.type
_entity.pdbx_description
1 polymer ?
#
loop_
_entity_poly.entity_id
_entity_poly.type
_entity_poly.pdbx_seq_one_letter_code
_entity_poly.pdbx_strand_id
1 'polypeptide(L)' 'MGPDRSAERASGQHPAQRKTTLKWDDNGELTAVDMARIIDRLTQPELRRCDLDPS' A
#
# COMPACT_ATOMS: atom_id res chain seq x y z
N MET A 1 -9.36 34.85 19.90
CA MET A 1 -9.87 33.47 19.84
C MET A 1 -10.16 33.19 18.36
N GLY A 2 -9.18 32.63 17.64
CA GLY A 2 -9.31 32.33 16.21
C GLY A 2 -9.92 30.94 16.01
N PRO A 3 -10.65 30.68 14.91
CA PRO A 3 -11.30 29.39 14.71
C PRO A 3 -10.26 28.29 14.54
N ASP A 4 -10.57 27.15 15.16
CA ASP A 4 -9.81 25.92 15.21
C ASP A 4 -9.49 25.41 13.78
N ARG A 5 -8.20 25.43 13.42
CA ARG A 5 -7.71 25.05 12.09
C ARG A 5 -7.36 23.55 12.00
N SER A 6 -7.94 22.72 12.86
CA SER A 6 -7.60 21.29 12.97
C SER A 6 -8.49 20.37 12.11
N ALA A 7 -9.43 20.92 11.34
CA ALA A 7 -10.49 20.14 10.68
C ALA A 7 -10.32 19.88 9.17
N GLU A 8 -9.21 20.23 8.51
CA GLU A 8 -9.14 20.20 7.04
C GLU A 8 -8.01 19.37 6.42
N ARG A 9 -7.66 18.20 6.98
CA ARG A 9 -6.83 17.22 6.24
C ARG A 9 -7.28 15.77 6.43
N ALA A 10 -8.56 15.51 6.18
CA ALA A 10 -9.09 14.15 6.08
C ALA A 10 -9.91 13.98 4.79
N SER A 11 -9.31 14.27 3.63
CA SER A 11 -9.85 13.87 2.32
C SER A 11 -8.74 13.79 1.27
N GLY A 12 -7.64 13.13 1.61
CA GLY A 12 -6.88 12.42 0.58
C GLY A 12 -7.57 11.08 0.41
N GLN A 13 -8.33 10.89 -0.67
CA GLN A 13 -8.84 9.57 -1.05
C GLN A 13 -7.64 8.71 -1.42
N HIS A 14 -6.94 8.16 -0.42
CA HIS A 14 -5.99 7.09 -0.67
C HIS A 14 -6.80 5.99 -1.38
N PRO A 15 -6.39 5.54 -2.58
CA PRO A 15 -7.09 4.47 -3.26
C PRO A 15 -7.20 3.32 -2.26
N ALA A 16 -8.41 2.79 -2.08
CA ALA A 16 -8.69 1.78 -1.07
C ALA A 16 -7.60 0.71 -1.16
N GLN A 17 -6.71 0.70 -0.17
CA GLN A 17 -5.51 -0.11 -0.21
C GLN A 17 -6.00 -1.54 -0.32
N ARG A 18 -5.82 -2.16 -1.49
CA ARG A 18 -6.38 -3.49 -1.77
C ARG A 18 -5.76 -4.41 -0.73
N LYS A 19 -6.56 -4.85 0.25
CA LYS A 19 -6.10 -5.76 1.29
C LYS A 19 -5.52 -6.98 0.59
N THR A 20 -4.20 -7.11 0.60
CA THR A 20 -3.52 -8.29 0.09
C THR A 20 -3.52 -9.31 1.21
N THR A 21 -4.08 -10.51 0.98
CA THR A 21 -3.97 -11.63 1.92
C THR A 21 -2.62 -12.31 1.74
N LEU A 22 -1.54 -11.55 1.93
CA LEU A 22 -0.19 -12.08 2.00
C LEU A 22 -0.10 -12.99 3.22
N LYS A 23 0.33 -14.24 3.05
CA LYS A 23 0.49 -15.17 4.15
C LYS A 23 1.93 -15.11 4.65
N TRP A 24 2.03 -14.89 5.94
CA TRP A 24 3.27 -14.92 6.69
C TRP A 24 3.29 -16.21 7.51
N ASP A 25 4.44 -16.84 7.64
CA ASP A 25 4.62 -17.96 8.57
C ASP A 25 4.83 -17.46 9.99
N ASP A 26 4.82 -18.39 10.95
CA ASP A 26 4.93 -18.10 12.37
C ASP A 26 6.28 -17.46 12.77
N ASN A 27 7.29 -17.51 11.90
CA ASN A 27 8.57 -16.82 12.09
C ASN A 27 8.52 -15.36 11.60
N GLY A 28 7.41 -14.93 11.01
CA GLY A 28 7.26 -13.60 10.43
C GLY A 28 7.90 -13.47 9.05
N GLU A 29 8.19 -14.59 8.38
CA GLU A 29 8.66 -14.59 7.00
C GLU A 29 7.47 -14.75 6.03
N LEU A 30 7.58 -14.17 4.82
CA LEU A 30 6.54 -14.33 3.81
C LEU A 30 6.65 -15.72 3.18
N THR A 31 5.52 -16.42 3.03
CA THR A 31 5.55 -17.76 2.42
C THR A 31 6.21 -17.73 1.04
N ALA A 32 6.96 -18.78 0.70
CA ALA A 32 7.64 -18.88 -0.60
C ALA A 32 6.68 -18.71 -1.80
N VAL A 33 5.43 -19.17 -1.64
CA VAL A 33 4.36 -19.03 -2.63
C VAL A 33 3.97 -17.56 -2.84
N ASP A 34 3.79 -16.80 -1.75
CA ASP A 34 3.46 -15.39 -1.84
C ASP A 34 4.66 -14.55 -2.32
N MET A 35 5.88 -14.88 -1.94
CA MET A 35 7.10 -14.27 -2.48
C MET A 35 7.20 -14.44 -4.00
N ALA A 36 7.00 -15.65 -4.51
CA ALA A 36 7.00 -15.91 -5.95
C ALA A 36 5.91 -15.11 -6.68
N ARG A 37 4.71 -15.01 -6.09
CA ARG A 37 3.60 -14.22 -6.66
C ARG A 37 3.90 -12.72 -6.68
N ILE A 38 4.59 -12.19 -5.68
CA ILE A 38 5.04 -10.79 -5.67
C ILE A 38 6.04 -10.56 -6.79
N ILE A 39 7.05 -11.41 -6.91
CA ILE A 39 8.08 -11.29 -7.95
C ILE A 39 7.41 -11.28 -9.34
N ASP A 40 6.53 -12.24 -9.61
CA ASP A 40 5.76 -12.32 -10.86
C ASP A 40 5.02 -11.02 -11.16
N ARG A 41 4.28 -10.48 -10.18
CA ARG A 41 3.59 -9.18 -10.32
C ARG A 41 4.52 -8.00 -10.53
N LEU A 42 5.71 -7.99 -9.91
CA LEU A 42 6.69 -6.91 -10.08
C LEU A 42 7.38 -6.93 -11.44
N THR A 43 7.36 -8.07 -12.15
CA THR A 43 7.82 -8.11 -13.54
C THR A 43 6.87 -7.36 -14.49
N GLN A 44 5.64 -7.09 -14.06
CA GLN A 44 4.67 -6.32 -14.83
C GLN A 44 5.08 -4.82 -14.82
N PRO A 45 5.38 -4.22 -15.98
CA PRO A 45 5.91 -2.86 -16.06
C PRO A 45 4.93 -1.80 -15.56
N GLU A 46 3.62 -2.08 -15.61
CA GLU A 46 2.57 -1.21 -15.08
C GLU A 46 2.55 -1.13 -13.54
N LEU A 47 3.10 -2.12 -12.83
CA LEU A 47 3.19 -2.15 -11.37
C LEU A 47 4.47 -1.50 -10.82
N ARG A 48 5.40 -1.09 -11.69
CA ARG A 48 6.67 -0.45 -11.28
C ARG A 48 6.53 1.03 -10.94
N ARG A 49 5.36 1.61 -11.15
CA ARG A 49 5.06 3.00 -10.80
C ARG A 49 4.24 3.00 -9.53
N CYS A 50 4.83 3.55 -8.47
CA CYS A 50 4.06 4.00 -7.34
C CYS A 50 3.48 5.37 -7.72
N ASP A 51 2.15 5.51 -7.76
CA ASP A 51 1.51 6.82 -7.78
C ASP A 51 1.73 7.48 -6.42
N LEU A 52 2.93 8.01 -6.23
CA LEU A 52 3.27 8.84 -5.10
C LEU A 52 2.75 10.24 -5.44
N ASP A 53 1.59 10.57 -4.88
CA ASP A 53 1.06 11.92 -4.94
C ASP A 53 2.12 12.88 -4.34
N PRO A 54 2.58 13.91 -5.07
CA PRO A 54 3.56 14.85 -4.56
C PRO A 54 2.89 15.72 -3.49
N SER A 55 3.11 15.35 -2.22
CA SER A 55 2.60 16.08 -1.06
C SER A 55 3.38 17.36 -0.74
#